data_AF-A0A2V4NQA0-F1
#
_entry.id   AF-A0A2V4NQA0-F1
#
_cell.length_a   1.000
_cell.length_b   1.000
_cell.length_c   1.000
_cell.angle_alpha   90.00
_cell.angle_beta   90.00
_cell.angle_gamma   90.00
#
_symmetry.space_group_name_H-M   'P 1'
#
loop_
_entity.id
_entity.type
_entity.pdbx_description
1 polymer ?
#
loop_
_entity_poly.entity_id
_entity_poly.type
_entity_poly.pdbx_seq_one_letter_code
_entity_poly.pdbx_strand_id
1 'polypeptide(L)' 'MTSRVDLSGASWFKSSYSNNGGTCIEVAPDFPGVTPVRDSKDPEGPALVFTATAFAAFVSGVKMGEFGSI' A
#
# COMPACT_ATOMS: atom_id res chain seq x y z
N MET A 1 7.82 -12.53 -18.81
CA MET A 1 8.76 -11.68 -18.08
C MET A 1 7.97 -10.62 -17.34
N THR A 2 7.62 -10.87 -16.09
CA THR A 2 6.94 -9.87 -15.25
C THR A 2 8.01 -8.86 -14.85
N SER A 3 8.10 -7.74 -15.56
CA SER A 3 8.98 -6.65 -15.15
C SER A 3 8.49 -6.20 -13.77
N ARG A 4 9.31 -6.42 -12.74
CA ARG A 4 9.02 -5.89 -11.41
C ARG A 4 9.27 -4.39 -11.47
N VAL A 5 8.32 -3.60 -10.97
CA VAL A 5 8.54 -2.16 -10.80
C VAL A 5 9.73 -2.01 -9.85
N ASP A 6 10.73 -1.22 -10.24
CA ASP A 6 11.85 -0.91 -9.35
C ASP A 6 11.36 0.04 -8.26
N LEU A 7 11.29 -0.45 -7.02
CA LEU A 7 10.77 0.29 -5.86
C LEU A 7 11.89 0.84 -4.97
N SER A 8 13.13 0.87 -5.46
CA SER A 8 14.29 1.35 -4.70
C SER A 8 14.13 2.80 -4.20
N GLY A 9 13.41 3.63 -4.95
CA GLY A 9 13.07 5.01 -4.60
C GLY A 9 11.74 5.20 -3.84
N ALA A 10 11.06 4.14 -3.41
CA ALA A 10 9.77 4.25 -2.73
C ALA A 10 9.92 4.78 -1.28
N SER A 11 9.19 5.86 -0.98
CA SER A 11 9.07 6.40 0.38
C SER A 11 7.95 5.68 1.13
N TRP A 12 8.32 4.64 1.91
CA TRP A 12 7.36 3.80 2.60
C TRP A 12 6.77 4.48 3.84
N PHE A 13 5.44 4.58 3.87
CA PHE A 13 4.66 5.07 4.98
C PHE A 13 3.99 3.91 5.73
N LYS A 14 4.16 3.88 7.05
CA LYS A 14 3.48 2.97 7.97
C LYS A 14 2.47 3.77 8.81
N SER A 15 1.23 3.31 8.86
CA SER A 15 0.18 3.96 9.66
C SER A 15 0.51 3.91 11.15
N SER A 16 0.24 4.98 11.91
CA SER A 16 0.42 5.03 13.37
C SER A 16 -0.49 4.06 14.13
N TYR A 17 -1.58 3.59 13.52
CA TYR A 17 -2.47 2.56 14.08
C TYR A 17 -1.88 1.14 14.00
N SER A 18 -0.70 0.99 13.39
CA SER A 18 0.02 -0.28 13.21
C SER A 18 0.71 -0.81 14.48
N ASN A 19 0.51 -0.18 15.65
CA ASN A 19 1.26 -0.52 16.86
C ASN A 19 0.76 -1.77 17.60
N ASN A 20 -0.14 -2.55 17.00
CA ASN A 20 -0.91 -3.60 17.66
C ASN A 20 -0.45 -5.03 17.32
N GLY A 21 0.86 -5.30 17.31
CA GLY A 21 1.40 -6.66 17.17
C GLY A 21 2.03 -7.02 15.82
N GLY A 22 2.39 -6.03 15.00
CA GLY A 22 3.28 -6.22 13.84
C GLY A 22 2.64 -6.75 12.55
N THR A 23 1.33 -7.00 12.52
CA THR A 23 0.54 -7.32 11.30
C THR A 23 0.17 -6.07 10.53
N CYS A 24 1.13 -5.43 9.85
CA CYS A 24 0.90 -4.12 9.26
C CYS A 24 1.35 -4.03 7.81
N ILE A 25 0.68 -3.16 7.07
CA ILE A 25 1.02 -2.83 5.69
C ILE A 25 1.80 -1.51 5.63
N GLU A 26 2.71 -1.42 4.66
CA GLU A 26 3.38 -0.19 4.28
C GLU A 26 2.93 0.22 2.88
N VAL A 27 2.78 1.53 2.66
CA VAL A 27 2.32 2.10 1.38
C VAL A 27 3.27 3.22 0.95
N ALA A 28 3.57 3.36 -0.34
CA ALA A 28 4.33 4.52 -0.85
C ALA A 28 3.45 5.37 -1.79
N PRO A 29 2.60 6.26 -1.26
CA PRO A 29 1.64 7.00 -2.08
C PRO A 29 2.28 8.00 -3.03
N ASP A 30 3.50 8.47 -2.71
CA ASP A 30 4.22 9.48 -3.50
C ASP A 30 5.07 8.88 -4.64
N PHE A 31 4.92 7.57 -4.91
CA PHE A 31 5.64 6.94 -6.01
C PHE A 31 5.02 7.32 -7.37
N PRO A 32 5.83 7.66 -8.40
CA PRO A 32 5.28 8.16 -9.66
C PRO A 32 4.32 7.18 -10.35
N GLY A 33 3.06 7.61 -10.55
CA GLY A 33 2.04 6.90 -11.33
C GLY A 33 1.39 5.69 -10.65
N VAL A 34 2.00 5.16 -9.59
CA VAL A 34 1.52 3.96 -8.88
C VAL A 34 1.66 4.11 -7.37
N THR A 35 0.85 3.35 -6.64
CA THR A 35 0.94 3.24 -5.18
C THR A 35 1.30 1.79 -4.85
N PRO A 36 2.58 1.49 -4.58
CA PRO A 36 2.98 0.18 -4.10
C PRO A 36 2.56 -0.01 -2.63
N VAL A 37 2.19 -1.25 -2.31
CA VAL A 37 1.75 -1.71 -0.99
C VAL A 37 2.49 -3.01 -0.66
N ARG A 38 3.10 -3.11 0.52
CA ARG A 38 3.81 -4.33 0.94
C ARG A 38 3.49 -4.71 2.38
N ASP A 39 3.81 -5.97 2.72
CA ASP A 39 3.80 -6.44 4.10
C ASP A 39 5.01 -5.86 4.84
N SER A 40 4.78 -5.22 5.99
CA SER A 40 5.85 -4.69 6.84
C SER A 40 6.73 -5.80 7.43
N LYS A 41 6.21 -7.03 7.54
CA LYS A 41 6.94 -8.19 8.07
C LYS A 41 7.90 -8.79 7.06
N ASP A 42 7.65 -8.57 5.78
CA ASP A 42 8.47 -9.07 4.68
C ASP A 42 8.83 -7.91 3.72
N PRO A 43 9.66 -6.95 4.17
CA PRO A 43 9.97 -5.74 3.41
C PRO A 43 10.80 -6.03 2.13
N GLU A 44 11.49 -7.17 2.08
CA GLU A 44 12.22 -7.67 0.91
C GLU A 44 11.34 -8.54 -0.01
N GLY A 45 10.13 -8.90 0.46
CA GLY A 45 9.13 -9.62 -0.28
C GLY A 45 8.48 -8.81 -1.41
N PRO A 46 7.59 -9.44 -2.20
CA PRO A 46 6.91 -8.78 -3.30
C PRO A 46 5.91 -7.73 -2.81
N ALA A 47 5.96 -6.55 -3.43
CA ALA A 47 4.94 -5.52 -3.25
C ALA A 47 3.82 -5.64 -4.30
N LEU A 48 2.59 -5.35 -3.89
CA LEU A 48 1.45 -5.14 -4.79
C LEU A 48 1.53 -3.72 -5.35
N VAL A 49 1.29 -3.55 -6.65
CA VAL A 49 1.36 -2.23 -7.31
C VAL A 49 -0.02 -1.87 -7.85
N PHE A 50 -0.59 -0.80 -7.32
CA PHE A 50 -1.86 -0.24 -7.78
C PHE A 50 -1.61 1.05 -8.56
N THR A 51 -2.52 1.45 -9.46
CA THR A 51 -2.47 2.81 -10.00
C THR A 51 -2.83 3.80 -8.89
N ALA A 52 -2.25 5.01 -8.93
CA ALA A 52 -2.54 6.03 -7.92
C ALA A 52 -4.05 6.35 -7.84
N THR A 53 -4.72 6.40 -9.00
CA THR A 53 -6.18 6.64 -9.07
C THR A 53 -6.99 5.52 -8.44
N ALA A 54 -6.64 4.24 -8.70
CA ALA A 54 -7.37 3.11 -8.12
C ALA A 54 -7.21 3.07 -6.59
N PHE A 55 -5.99 3.34 -6.09
CA PHE A 55 -5.75 3.38 -4.65
C PHE A 55 -6.49 4.54 -3.97
N ALA A 56 -6.52 5.72 -4.61
CA ALA A 56 -7.30 6.85 -4.10
C ALA A 56 -8.82 6.55 -4.07
N ALA A 57 -9.36 5.91 -5.10
CA ALA A 57 -10.76 5.49 -5.14
C ALA A 57 -11.06 4.47 -4.03
N PHE A 58 -10.18 3.48 -3.83
CA PHE A 58 -10.30 2.53 -2.73
C PHE A 58 -10.35 3.21 -1.36
N VAL A 59 -9.40 4.13 -1.08
CA VAL A 59 -9.39 4.88 0.19
C VAL A 59 -10.66 5.72 0.37
N SER A 60 -11.18 6.31 -0.71
CA SER A 60 -12.45 7.04 -0.68
C SER A 60 -13.61 6.11 -0.31
N GLY A 61 -13.72 4.94 -0.95
CA GLY A 61 -14.77 3.95 -0.65
C GLY A 61 -14.73 3.47 0.80
N VAL A 62 -13.52 3.21 1.34
CA VAL A 62 -13.34 2.85 2.76
C VAL A 62 -13.86 3.96 3.67
N LYS A 63 -13.52 5.23 3.40
CA LYS A 63 -13.98 6.37 4.20
C LYS A 63 -15.49 6.56 4.15
N MET A 64 -16.13 6.21 3.03
CA MET A 64 -17.59 6.27 2.88
C MET A 64 -18.31 5.05 3.48
N GLY A 65 -17.57 4.04 3.96
CA GLY A 65 -18.16 2.79 4.47
C GLY A 65 -18.73 1.88 3.38
N GLU A 66 -18.27 2.02 2.14
CA GLU A 66 -18.80 1.30 0.97
C GLU A 66 -18.63 -0.23 1.05
N PHE A 67 -17.61 -0.69 1.79
CA PHE A 67 -17.25 -2.10 1.88
C PHE A 67 -17.86 -2.86 3.06
N GLY A 68 -18.73 -2.22 3.86
CA GLY A 68 -19.36 -2.83 5.03
C GLY A 68 -18.36 -3.25 6.12
N SER A 69 -18.83 -4.02 7.11
CA SER A 69 -17.93 -4.67 8.08
C SER A 69 -17.52 -6.03 7.51
N ILE A 70 -16.21 -6.22 7.35
CA ILE A 70 -15.58 -7.54 7.19
C ILE A 70 -15.37 -8.21 8.55
#